data_AF-A0A9X3IYI5-F1
#
_entry.id   AF-A0A9X3IYI5-F1
#
_cell.length_a   1.000
_cell.length_b   1.000
_cell.length_c   1.000
_cell.angle_alpha   90.00
_cell.angle_beta   90.00
_cell.angle_gamma   90.00
#
_symmetry.space_group_name_H-M   'P 1'
#
loop_
_entity.id
_entity.type
_entity.pdbx_description
1 polymer ?
#
loop_
_entity_poly.entity_id
_entity_poly.type
_entity_poly.pdbx_seq_one_letter_code
_entity_poly.pdbx_strand_id
1 'polypeptide(L)'
;MAASKTVMETFCRYLTADLLSEDVRINILRANPVETASLEATFGPDFVPFCKKYYSEGWFIDPDEVAAAALALCSGLMDGVKGQILLLDRGLGFADNVVRLFSARERHGLSFDLRFLRDSLRATCTAPTKENRE
;
A
#
# COMPACT_ATOMS: atom_id res chain seq x y z
N MET A 1 10.87 -2.38 7.57
CA MET A 1 9.86 -3.45 7.71
C MET A 1 9.58 -4.28 6.45
N ALA A 2 10.31 -4.08 5.33
CA ALA A 2 10.06 -4.81 4.07
C ALA A 2 11.00 -6.02 3.86
N ALA A 3 12.30 -5.87 4.10
CA ALA A 3 13.30 -6.91 3.81
C ALA A 3 13.01 -8.25 4.51
N SER A 4 12.68 -8.23 5.81
CA SER A 4 12.34 -9.45 6.56
C SER A 4 11.12 -10.17 6.02
N LYS A 5 10.11 -9.45 5.50
CA LYS A 5 8.91 -10.02 4.91
C LYS A 5 9.20 -10.66 3.55
N THR A 6 10.02 -10.01 2.71
CA THR A 6 10.48 -10.59 1.44
C THR A 6 11.33 -11.85 1.64
N VAL A 7 12.16 -11.85 2.68
CA VAL A 7 12.90 -13.04 3.09
C VAL A 7 11.92 -14.16 3.48
N MET A 8 10.89 -13.88 4.28
CA MET A 8 9.86 -14.87 4.63
C MET A 8 9.16 -15.47 3.40
N GLU A 9 8.82 -14.66 2.39
CA GLU A 9 8.28 -15.14 1.10
C GLU A 9 9.22 -16.10 0.37
N THR A 10 10.52 -15.85 0.46
CA THR A 10 11.53 -16.74 -0.12
C THR A 10 11.66 -18.02 0.70
N PHE A 11 11.73 -17.92 2.03
CA PHE A 11 11.76 -19.06 2.95
C PHE A 11 10.57 -20.00 2.77
N CYS A 12 9.36 -19.47 2.55
CA CYS A 12 8.16 -20.28 2.29
C CYS A 12 8.36 -21.25 1.12
N ARG A 13 9.03 -20.80 0.04
CA ARG A 13 9.30 -21.63 -1.14
C ARG A 13 10.36 -22.68 -0.86
N TYR A 14 11.44 -22.31 -0.18
CA TYR A 14 12.49 -23.26 0.19
C TYR A 14 11.99 -24.33 1.16
N LEU A 15 11.29 -23.94 2.23
CA LEU A 15 10.69 -24.88 3.18
C LEU A 15 9.66 -25.80 2.53
N THR A 16 8.90 -25.28 1.56
CA THR A 16 7.98 -26.10 0.77
C THR A 16 8.71 -27.16 -0.05
N ALA A 17 9.85 -26.82 -0.65
CA ALA A 17 10.66 -27.74 -1.42
C ALA A 17 11.32 -28.80 -0.52
N ASP A 18 11.84 -28.39 0.64
CA ASP A 18 12.49 -29.28 1.61
C ASP A 18 11.50 -30.27 2.24
N LEU A 19 10.24 -29.85 2.42
CA LEU A 19 9.17 -30.65 3.02
C LEU A 19 8.19 -31.19 1.98
N LEU A 20 8.62 -31.39 0.73
CA LEU A 20 7.72 -31.81 -0.35
C LEU A 20 7.12 -33.20 -0.10
N SER A 21 7.89 -34.11 0.49
CA SER A 21 7.46 -35.47 0.85
C SER A 21 6.53 -35.53 2.07
N GLU A 22 6.48 -34.45 2.85
CA GLU A 22 5.65 -34.39 4.06
C GLU A 22 4.23 -33.94 3.73
N ASP A 23 3.26 -34.42 4.50
CA ASP A 23 1.86 -33.98 4.44
C ASP A 23 1.66 -32.63 5.14
N VAL A 24 2.51 -31.65 4.80
CA VAL A 24 2.49 -30.29 5.31
C VAL A 24 2.41 -29.31 4.15
N ARG A 25 1.59 -28.27 4.32
CA ARG A 25 1.43 -27.17 3.37
C ARG A 25 1.85 -25.87 4.03
N ILE A 26 2.76 -25.15 3.38
CA ILE A 26 3.27 -23.86 3.85
C ILE A 26 2.91 -22.82 2.80
N ASN A 27 2.18 -21.79 3.20
CA ASN A 27 1.78 -20.68 2.35
C ASN A 27 1.90 -19.38 3.14
N ILE A 28 1.93 -18.25 2.44
CA ILE A 28 1.91 -16.91 3.03
C ILE A 28 0.64 -16.19 2.62
N LEU A 29 -0.03 -15.59 3.60
CA LEU A 29 -1.04 -14.58 3.36
C LEU A 29 -0.39 -13.19 3.41
N ARG A 30 -0.45 -12.49 2.28
CA ARG A 30 0.03 -11.11 2.16
C ARG A 30 -1.16 -10.19 2.05
N ALA A 31 -1.64 -9.71 3.17
CA ALA A 31 -2.72 -8.73 3.20
C ALA A 31 -2.21 -7.31 2.95
N ASN A 32 -3.04 -6.52 2.28
CA ASN A 32 -3.02 -5.07 2.47
C ASN A 32 -3.26 -4.72 3.95
N PRO A 33 -2.99 -3.47 4.37
CA PRO A 33 -3.07 -3.11 5.78
C PRO A 33 -4.43 -3.45 6.41
N VAL A 34 -4.35 -3.99 7.63
CA VAL A 34 -5.50 -4.29 8.49
C VAL A 34 -5.42 -3.35 9.69
N GLU A 35 -6.53 -2.70 10.03
CA GLU A 35 -6.61 -1.81 11.18
C GLU A 35 -6.43 -2.62 12.46
N THR A 36 -5.23 -2.55 13.05
CA THR A 36 -4.85 -3.28 14.26
C THR A 36 -4.10 -2.36 15.21
N ALA A 37 -4.07 -2.70 16.50
CA ALA A 37 -3.27 -1.97 17.48
C ALA A 37 -1.78 -1.92 17.11
N SER A 38 -1.25 -2.96 16.43
CA SER A 38 0.14 -2.96 15.96
C SER A 38 0.37 -1.99 14.81
N LEU A 39 -0.62 -1.78 13.93
CA LEU A 39 -0.53 -0.79 12.85
C LEU A 39 -0.47 0.62 13.45
N GLU A 40 -1.38 0.92 14.38
CA GLU A 40 -1.43 2.20 15.08
C GLU A 40 -0.15 2.46 15.88
N ALA A 41 0.36 1.46 16.60
CA ALA A 41 1.64 1.58 17.31
C ALA A 41 2.84 1.83 16.38
N THR A 42 2.77 1.38 15.13
CA THR A 42 3.85 1.54 14.15
C THR A 42 3.82 2.89 13.45
N PHE A 43 2.63 3.38 13.08
CA PHE A 43 2.48 4.56 12.21
C PHE A 43 1.78 5.76 12.88
N GLY A 44 1.27 5.58 14.09
CA GLY A 44 0.50 6.57 14.83
C GLY A 44 -1.00 6.59 14.47
N PRO A 45 -1.82 7.31 15.27
CA PRO A 45 -3.28 7.36 15.11
C PRO A 45 -3.73 8.08 13.83
N ASP A 46 -2.89 8.97 13.27
CA ASP A 46 -3.23 9.76 12.08
C ASP A 46 -3.10 8.98 10.76
N PHE A 47 -2.43 7.82 10.78
CA PHE A 47 -2.13 7.05 9.59
C PHE A 47 -3.40 6.52 8.90
N VAL A 48 -4.30 5.92 9.68
CA VAL A 48 -5.55 5.37 9.15
C VAL A 48 -6.45 6.46 8.54
N PRO A 49 -6.73 7.59 9.22
CA PRO A 49 -7.44 8.73 8.64
C PRO A 49 -6.78 9.25 7.36
N PHE A 50 -5.45 9.35 7.33
CA PHE A 50 -4.71 9.77 6.13
C PHE A 50 -4.95 8.80 4.96
N CYS A 51 -4.81 7.49 5.20
CA CYS A 51 -5.03 6.49 4.17
C CYS A 51 -6.48 6.49 3.68
N LYS A 52 -7.48 6.55 4.59
CA LYS A 52 -8.91 6.65 4.23
C LYS A 52 -9.23 7.88 3.38
N LYS A 53 -8.47 8.97 3.54
CA LYS A 53 -8.66 10.19 2.75
C LYS A 53 -8.17 10.07 1.30
N TYR A 54 -7.05 9.39 1.07
CA TYR A 54 -6.36 9.42 -0.23
C TYR A 54 -6.38 8.08 -0.99
N TYR A 55 -6.37 6.95 -0.29
CA TYR A 55 -6.46 5.63 -0.90
C TYR A 55 -7.91 5.28 -1.26
N SER A 56 -8.06 4.23 -2.05
CA SER A 56 -9.36 3.75 -2.52
C SER A 56 -10.16 3.13 -1.37
N GLU A 57 -11.49 3.21 -1.48
CA GLU A 57 -12.36 2.46 -0.57
C GLU A 57 -12.06 0.97 -0.73
N GLY A 58 -11.77 0.30 0.39
CA GLY A 58 -11.36 -1.10 0.41
C GLY A 58 -9.85 -1.34 0.32
N TRP A 59 -9.02 -0.30 0.35
CA TRP A 59 -7.57 -0.48 0.49
C TRP A 59 -7.20 -1.21 1.79
N PHE A 60 -7.91 -0.94 2.88
CA PHE A 60 -7.83 -1.72 4.11
C PHE A 60 -8.61 -3.02 3.98
N ILE A 61 -8.03 -4.10 4.51
CA ILE A 61 -8.64 -5.42 4.57
C ILE A 61 -9.27 -5.63 5.94
N ASP A 62 -10.45 -6.24 5.95
CA ASP A 62 -11.12 -6.61 7.19
C ASP A 62 -10.41 -7.82 7.83
N PRO A 63 -10.21 -7.84 9.16
CA PRO A 63 -9.67 -9.01 9.86
C PRO A 63 -10.38 -10.32 9.51
N ASP A 64 -11.70 -10.28 9.28
CA ASP A 64 -12.49 -11.47 8.95
C ASP A 64 -12.15 -12.01 7.55
N GLU A 65 -11.75 -11.16 6.60
CA GLU A 65 -11.27 -11.62 5.29
C GLU A 65 -9.93 -12.36 5.40
N VAL A 66 -9.05 -11.90 6.29
CA VAL A 66 -7.79 -12.60 6.59
C VAL A 66 -8.08 -13.94 7.25
N ALA A 67 -9.01 -13.96 8.20
CA ALA A 67 -9.43 -15.18 8.88
C ALA A 67 -10.06 -16.19 7.90
N ALA A 68 -10.93 -15.74 6.99
CA ALA A 68 -11.54 -16.58 5.97
C ALA A 68 -10.51 -17.19 5.02
N ALA A 69 -9.51 -16.42 4.58
CA ALA A 69 -8.44 -16.94 3.74
C ALA A 69 -7.54 -17.96 4.48
N ALA A 70 -7.24 -17.70 5.75
CA ALA A 70 -6.50 -18.64 6.58
C ALA A 70 -7.29 -19.94 6.77
N LEU A 71 -8.60 -19.83 7.07
CA LEU A 71 -9.49 -20.97 7.17
C LEU A 71 -9.54 -21.77 5.87
N ALA A 72 -9.66 -21.11 4.72
CA ALA A 72 -9.68 -21.78 3.42
C ALA A 72 -8.39 -22.60 3.19
N LEU A 73 -7.22 -22.03 3.46
CA LEU A 73 -5.93 -22.72 3.36
C LEU A 73 -5.81 -23.91 4.33
N CYS A 74 -6.44 -23.83 5.50
CA CYS A 74 -6.42 -24.88 6.52
C CYS A 74 -7.58 -25.88 6.43
N SER A 75 -8.56 -25.65 5.55
CA SER A 75 -9.83 -26.41 5.50
C SER A 75 -9.76 -27.74 4.75
N GLY A 76 -8.67 -28.01 4.03
CA GLY A 76 -8.57 -29.11 3.06
C GLY A 76 -9.11 -28.77 1.66
N LEU A 77 -9.86 -27.68 1.51
CA LEU A 77 -10.36 -27.22 0.19
C LEU A 77 -9.23 -26.75 -0.74
N MET A 78 -8.05 -26.47 -0.19
CA MET A 78 -6.90 -25.93 -0.90
C MET A 78 -5.67 -26.84 -0.82
N ASP A 79 -5.86 -28.16 -0.73
CA ASP A 79 -4.75 -29.11 -0.53
C ASP A 79 -3.69 -29.11 -1.64
N GLY A 80 -4.04 -28.65 -2.85
CA GLY A 80 -3.10 -28.46 -3.96
C GLY A 80 -2.26 -27.17 -3.88
N VAL A 81 -2.53 -26.29 -2.91
CA VAL A 81 -1.86 -24.99 -2.77
C VAL A 81 -0.70 -25.10 -1.78
N LYS A 82 0.53 -25.13 -2.29
CA LYS A 82 1.76 -25.24 -1.50
C LYS A 82 2.82 -24.25 -1.99
N GLY A 83 3.50 -23.57 -1.07
CA GLY A 83 4.58 -22.62 -1.35
C GLY A 83 4.13 -21.32 -1.99
N GLN A 84 2.84 -20.97 -1.87
CA GLN A 84 2.26 -19.81 -2.54
C GLN A 84 2.20 -18.60 -1.62
N ILE A 85 2.28 -17.42 -2.24
CA ILE A 85 1.99 -16.13 -1.61
C ILE A 85 0.62 -15.69 -2.13
N LEU A 86 -0.39 -15.72 -1.26
CA LEU A 86 -1.74 -15.27 -1.58
C LEU A 86 -1.85 -13.80 -1.20
N LEU A 87 -2.09 -12.95 -2.20
CA LEU A 87 -2.28 -11.52 -2.02
C LEU A 87 -3.75 -11.23 -1.65
N LEU A 88 -3.99 -10.64 -0.49
CA LEU A 88 -5.29 -10.16 -0.05
C LEU A 88 -5.30 -8.64 -0.14
N ASP A 89 -5.59 -8.12 -1.32
CA ASP A 89 -5.60 -6.68 -1.58
C ASP A 89 -6.83 -6.21 -2.36
N ARG A 90 -7.80 -7.12 -2.60
CA ARG A 90 -8.96 -6.90 -3.47
C ARG A 90 -8.59 -6.41 -4.89
N GLY A 91 -7.36 -6.70 -5.34
CA GLY A 91 -6.81 -6.21 -6.62
C GLY A 91 -6.39 -4.73 -6.61
N LEU A 92 -6.48 -4.05 -5.46
CA LEU A 92 -6.19 -2.63 -5.34
C LEU A 92 -4.70 -2.33 -5.26
N GLY A 93 -3.85 -3.28 -4.87
CA GLY A 93 -2.41 -3.03 -4.74
C GLY A 93 -1.75 -2.60 -6.06
N PHE A 94 -2.26 -3.09 -7.20
CA PHE A 94 -1.80 -2.67 -8.53
C PHE A 94 -2.46 -1.38 -9.02
N ALA A 95 -3.77 -1.23 -8.76
CA ALA A 95 -4.56 -0.12 -9.27
C ALA A 95 -4.41 1.18 -8.46
N ASP A 96 -4.16 1.08 -7.16
CA ASP A 96 -4.12 2.22 -6.23
C ASP A 96 -2.72 2.83 -6.18
N ASN A 97 -2.41 3.57 -7.23
CA ASN A 97 -1.12 4.23 -7.45
C ASN A 97 -1.31 5.75 -7.65
N VAL A 98 -0.20 6.46 -7.87
CA VAL A 98 -0.21 7.92 -8.04
C VAL A 98 -1.09 8.38 -9.22
N VAL A 99 -1.21 7.55 -10.27
CA VAL A 99 -2.07 7.86 -11.43
C VAL A 99 -3.53 7.88 -10.99
N ARG A 100 -3.97 6.88 -10.21
CA ARG A 100 -5.34 6.85 -9.67
C ARG A 100 -5.61 8.06 -8.76
N LEU A 101 -4.66 8.43 -7.90
CA LEU A 101 -4.79 9.62 -7.04
C LEU A 101 -4.88 10.92 -7.87
N PHE A 102 -4.05 11.06 -8.90
CA PHE A 102 -4.08 12.22 -9.81
C PHE A 102 -5.39 12.31 -10.60
N SER A 103 -5.92 11.18 -11.06
CA SER A 103 -7.23 11.11 -11.70
C SER A 103 -8.36 11.52 -10.74
N ALA A 104 -8.22 11.25 -9.45
CA ALA A 104 -9.17 11.63 -8.40
C ALA A 104 -8.88 13.00 -7.75
N ARG A 105 -7.89 13.77 -8.22
CA ARG A 105 -7.38 14.97 -7.53
C ARG A 105 -8.45 15.99 -7.17
N GLU A 106 -9.45 16.19 -8.04
CA GLU A 106 -10.54 17.15 -7.82
C GLU A 106 -11.41 16.76 -6.62
N ARG A 107 -11.71 15.46 -6.47
CA ARG A 107 -12.45 14.92 -5.31
C ARG A 107 -11.70 15.18 -4.00
N HIS A 108 -10.37 15.16 -4.04
CA HIS A 108 -9.53 15.31 -2.85
C HIS A 108 -9.01 16.73 -2.64
N GLY A 109 -9.45 17.71 -3.45
CA GLY A 109 -8.97 19.10 -3.36
C GLY A 109 -7.49 19.28 -3.70
N LEU A 110 -6.91 18.36 -4.48
CA LEU A 110 -5.50 18.36 -4.90
C LEU A 110 -5.29 19.03 -6.27
N SER A 111 -6.25 19.84 -6.71
CA SER A 111 -6.15 20.58 -7.98
C SER A 111 -5.17 21.73 -7.84
N PHE A 112 -4.18 21.80 -8.75
CA PHE A 112 -3.25 22.91 -8.83
C PHE A 112 -3.85 24.04 -9.67
N ASP A 113 -3.99 25.24 -9.11
CA ASP A 113 -4.21 26.44 -9.93
C ASP A 113 -2.87 26.95 -10.46
N LEU A 114 -2.61 26.66 -11.74
CA LEU A 114 -1.40 27.12 -12.44
C LEU A 114 -1.31 28.65 -12.53
N ARG A 115 -2.41 29.40 -12.32
CA ARG A 115 -2.39 30.87 -12.26
C ARG A 115 -1.70 31.37 -10.99
N PHE A 116 -1.94 30.72 -9.85
CA PHE A 116 -1.29 31.08 -8.59
C PHE A 116 0.22 30.86 -8.62
N LEU A 117 0.68 29.77 -9.25
CA LEU A 117 2.11 29.50 -9.47
C LEU A 117 2.75 30.53 -10.42
N ARG A 118 2.03 30.97 -11.46
CA ARG A 118 2.50 32.01 -12.39
C ARG A 118 2.62 33.38 -11.72
N ASP A 119 1.69 33.72 -10.84
CA ASP A 119 1.70 34.99 -10.11
C ASP A 119 2.79 35.00 -9.02
N SER A 120 3.01 33.87 -8.33
CA SER A 120 4.12 33.72 -7.40
C SER A 120 5.49 33.75 -8.08
N LEU A 121 5.65 33.13 -9.26
CA LEU A 121 6.90 33.21 -10.03
C LEU A 121 7.16 34.62 -10.60
N ARG A 122 6.11 35.34 -11.01
CA ARG A 122 6.23 36.74 -11.44
C ARG A 122 6.66 37.66 -10.29
N ALA A 123 6.13 37.47 -9.09
CA ALA A 123 6.51 38.25 -7.92
C ALA A 123 7.99 38.08 -7.52
N THR A 124 8.56 36.88 -7.71
CA THR A 124 9.98 36.60 -7.41
C THR A 124 10.93 37.08 -8.51
N CYS A 125 10.48 37.14 -9.77
CA CYS A 125 11.29 37.62 -10.90
C CYS A 125 11.30 39.16 -11.05
N THR A 126 10.43 39.90 -10.36
CA THR A 126 10.49 41.38 -10.28
C THR A 126 11.32 41.85 -9.09
N ALA A 127 12.60 41.46 -9.03
CA ALA A 127 13.59 42.16 -8.20
C ALA A 127 14.15 43.35 -9.02
N PRO A 128 14.33 44.54 -8.44
CA PRO A 128 14.64 45.75 -9.21
C PRO A 128 16.07 45.65 -9.77
N THR A 129 16.20 45.72 -11.10
CA THR A 129 17.43 46.13 -11.77
C THR A 129 17.86 47.47 -11.20
N LYS A 130 18.95 47.48 -10.42
CA LYS A 130 19.59 48.73 -9.98
C LYS A 130 19.97 49.53 -11.22
N GLU A 131 19.27 50.65 -11.37
CA GLU A 131 19.53 51.67 -12.37
C GLU A 131 20.87 52.34 -12.07
N ASN A 132 21.81 52.21 -13.02
CA ASN A 132 23.06 52.95 -13.04
C ASN A 132 22.75 54.45 -13.13
N ARG A 133 23.16 55.24 -12.13
CA ARG A 133 23.49 56.66 -12.30
C ARG A 133 24.65 57.05 -11.37
N GLU A 134 25.70 57.49 -12.07
CA GLU A 134 26.73 58.49 -11.72
C GLU A 134 27.67 58.23 -10.53
#